data_AF-A0A124SPM9-F1
#
_entry.id   AF-A0A124SPM9-F1
#
_cell.length_a   1.000
_cell.length_b   1.000
_cell.length_c   1.000
_cell.angle_alpha   90.00
_cell.angle_beta   90.00
_cell.angle_gamma   90.00
#
_symmetry.space_group_name_H-M   'P 1'
#
loop_
_entity.id
_entity.type
_entity.pdbx_description
1 polymer ?
#
loop_
_entity_poly.entity_id
_entity_poly.type
_entity_poly.pdbx_seq_one_letter_code
_entity_poly.pdbx_strand_id
1 'polypeptide(L)'
;MPADSARRVTLTDASPVFDGAALQLSFVVEVDGVPQTCAITVEALEDHFGARSALEADLREAFERGRARIEAACADVLADGGSADVVLHSGYFRAPGGRARAGLFRPGKS
;
A
#
# COMPACT_ATOMS: atom_id res chain seq x y z
N MET A 1 -9.77 17.85 -26.05
CA MET A 1 -9.71 17.44 -24.63
C MET A 1 -8.52 16.52 -24.51
N PRO A 2 -7.40 16.89 -23.87
CA PRO A 2 -6.37 15.89 -23.58
C PRO A 2 -6.99 14.89 -22.61
N ALA A 3 -6.79 13.59 -22.88
CA ALA A 3 -7.18 12.54 -21.97
C ALA A 3 -6.49 12.82 -20.64
N ASP A 4 -7.27 12.81 -19.57
CA ASP A 4 -6.77 12.81 -18.20
C ASP A 4 -5.76 11.66 -18.11
N SER A 5 -4.47 11.98 -18.05
CA SER A 5 -3.42 10.95 -17.96
C SER A 5 -3.57 10.30 -16.60
N ALA A 6 -4.31 9.19 -16.53
CA ALA A 6 -4.37 8.36 -15.35
C ALA A 6 -2.93 8.04 -14.93
N ARG A 7 -2.54 8.49 -13.73
CA ARG A 7 -1.20 8.27 -13.19
C ARG A 7 -0.89 6.77 -13.23
N ARG A 8 0.20 6.39 -13.90
CA ARG A 8 0.63 4.99 -13.94
C ARG A 8 1.31 4.68 -12.62
N VAL A 9 0.75 3.75 -11.86
CA VAL A 9 1.36 3.24 -10.64
C VAL A 9 1.80 1.79 -10.86
N THR A 10 3.06 1.50 -10.57
CA THR A 10 3.63 0.15 -10.68
C THR A 10 4.43 -0.16 -9.42
N LEU A 11 4.17 -1.31 -8.79
CA LEU A 11 4.91 -1.74 -7.61
C LEU A 11 6.30 -2.24 -8.04
N THR A 12 7.33 -1.82 -7.29
CA THR A 12 8.73 -2.19 -7.60
C THR A 12 9.09 -3.56 -7.05
N ASP A 13 10.16 -4.17 -7.55
CA ASP A 13 10.67 -5.43 -7.01
C ASP A 13 11.55 -5.25 -5.75
N ALA A 14 11.62 -4.02 -5.22
CA ALA A 14 12.30 -3.78 -3.95
C ALA A 14 11.57 -4.53 -2.83
N SER A 15 12.34 -5.31 -2.06
CA SER A 15 11.77 -6.05 -0.94
C SER A 15 11.12 -5.09 0.05
N PRO A 16 9.87 -5.33 0.47
CA PRO A 16 9.20 -4.47 1.42
C PRO A 16 9.90 -4.53 2.79
N VAL A 17 9.70 -3.57 3.68
CA VAL A 17 10.39 -3.48 4.98
C VAL A 17 9.35 -3.48 6.09
N PHE A 18 9.50 -4.38 7.06
CA PHE A 18 8.60 -4.44 8.21
C PHE A 18 9.03 -3.46 9.30
N ASP A 19 8.12 -2.57 9.69
CA ASP A 19 8.23 -1.73 10.87
C ASP A 19 7.33 -2.32 11.98
N GLY A 20 7.96 -3.01 12.93
CA GLY A 20 7.26 -3.63 14.05
C GLY A 20 6.70 -2.64 15.08
N ALA A 21 7.19 -1.39 15.11
CA ALA A 21 6.66 -0.37 16.00
C ALA A 21 5.38 0.25 15.41
N ALA A 22 5.35 0.46 14.09
CA ALA A 22 4.17 0.97 13.38
C ALA A 22 3.17 -0.14 12.99
N LEU A 23 3.56 -1.42 13.11
CA LEU A 23 2.81 -2.58 12.63
C LEU A 23 2.43 -2.43 11.15
N GLN A 24 3.43 -2.10 10.33
CA GLN A 24 3.27 -1.80 8.90
C GLN A 24 4.38 -2.45 8.08
N LEU A 25 4.03 -2.79 6.84
CA LEU A 25 4.98 -3.21 5.82
C LEU A 25 5.11 -2.08 4.79
N SER A 26 6.28 -1.46 4.71
CA SER A 26 6.59 -0.37 3.78
C SER A 26 7.14 -0.91 2.47
N PHE A 27 6.72 -0.35 1.35
CA PHE A 27 7.12 -0.77 0.01
C PHE A 27 7.20 0.42 -0.94
N VAL A 28 7.80 0.22 -2.11
CA VAL A 28 7.99 1.29 -3.10
C VAL A 28 7.15 1.00 -4.34
N VAL A 29 6.41 2.01 -4.77
CA VAL A 29 5.74 2.07 -6.07
C VAL A 29 6.38 3.17 -6.92
N GLU A 30 6.39 3.01 -8.22
CA GLU A 30 6.70 4.07 -9.18
C GLU A 30 5.41 4.70 -9.65
N VAL A 31 5.31 6.03 -9.53
CA VAL A 31 4.18 6.84 -10.02
C VAL A 31 4.70 7.72 -11.14
N ASP A 32 4.29 7.43 -12.37
CA ASP A 32 4.79 8.10 -13.57
C ASP A 32 6.34 8.16 -13.63
N GLY A 33 6.99 7.09 -13.15
CA GLY A 33 8.45 6.97 -13.08
C GLY A 33 9.12 7.61 -11.86
N VAL A 34 8.35 8.16 -10.92
CA VAL A 34 8.86 8.72 -9.66
C VAL A 34 8.61 7.71 -8.53
N PRO A 35 9.66 7.24 -7.82
CA PRO A 35 9.48 6.33 -6.70
C PRO A 35 8.79 7.03 -5.53
N GLN A 36 7.78 6.36 -4.97
CA GLN A 36 7.05 6.79 -3.78
C GLN A 36 6.94 5.63 -2.79
N THR A 37 7.14 5.95 -1.51
CA THR A 37 6.97 4.98 -0.43
C THR A 37 5.51 4.89 -0.04
N CYS A 38 4.98 3.68 0.01
CA CYS A 38 3.67 3.35 0.54
C CYS A 38 3.83 2.37 1.71
N ALA A 39 2.80 2.26 2.54
CA ALA A 39 2.74 1.25 3.58
C ALA A 39 1.40 0.51 3.55
N ILE A 40 1.38 -0.71 4.05
CA ILE A 40 0.17 -1.49 4.32
C ILE A 40 0.22 -2.01 5.76
N THR A 41 -0.89 -1.93 6.48
CA THR A 41 -0.92 -2.41 7.87
C THR A 41 -0.88 -3.92 7.96
N VAL A 42 -0.31 -4.44 9.07
CA VAL A 42 -0.37 -5.86 9.44
C VAL A 42 -1.82 -6.36 9.43
N GLU A 43 -2.74 -5.60 10.05
CA GLU A 43 -4.18 -5.91 10.08
C GLU A 43 -4.75 -6.12 8.67
N ALA A 44 -4.38 -5.28 7.69
CA ALA A 44 -4.85 -5.44 6.32
C ALA A 44 -4.32 -6.72 5.68
N LEU A 45 -3.03 -7.03 5.89
CA LEU A 45 -2.39 -8.24 5.40
C LEU A 45 -3.03 -9.51 5.96
N GLU A 46 -3.39 -9.51 7.24
CA GLU A 46 -4.11 -10.62 7.90
C GLU A 46 -5.54 -10.76 7.35
N ASP A 47 -6.33 -9.67 7.39
CA ASP A 47 -7.75 -9.70 7.05
C ASP A 47 -8.03 -9.98 5.57
N HIS A 48 -7.15 -9.51 4.67
CA HIS A 48 -7.45 -9.45 3.24
C HIS A 48 -6.47 -10.17 2.32
N PHE A 49 -5.28 -10.50 2.82
CA PHE A 49 -4.21 -11.12 2.03
C PHE A 49 -3.71 -12.45 2.63
N GLY A 50 -4.29 -12.87 3.75
CA GLY A 50 -4.08 -14.18 4.36
C GLY A 50 -2.74 -14.33 5.07
N ALA A 51 -2.18 -13.25 5.62
CA ALA A 51 -1.05 -13.39 6.54
C ALA A 51 -1.46 -14.29 7.71
N ARG A 52 -0.64 -15.31 8.00
CA ARG A 52 -0.95 -16.31 9.05
C ARG A 52 -0.61 -15.81 10.45
N SER A 53 0.26 -14.80 10.53
CA SER A 53 0.71 -14.16 11.76
C SER A 53 1.34 -12.81 11.46
N ALA A 54 1.61 -12.02 12.51
CA ALA A 54 2.38 -10.78 12.45
C ALA A 54 3.90 -10.99 12.32
N LEU A 55 4.37 -12.20 12.01
CA LEU A 55 5.78 -12.46 11.72
C LEU A 55 6.14 -11.95 10.31
N GLU A 56 7.28 -11.28 10.18
CA GLU A 56 7.71 -10.64 8.93
C GLU A 56 7.65 -11.57 7.70
N ALA A 57 8.04 -12.84 7.85
CA ALA A 57 8.00 -13.82 6.76
C ALA A 57 6.56 -14.07 6.24
N ASP A 58 5.58 -14.22 7.15
CA ASP A 58 4.18 -14.43 6.78
C ASP A 58 3.58 -13.16 6.15
N LEU A 59 3.98 -11.98 6.62
CA LEU A 59 3.55 -10.69 6.09
C LEU A 59 4.07 -10.48 4.67
N ARG A 60 5.35 -10.79 4.42
CA ARG A 60 5.95 -10.74 3.08
C ARG A 60 5.26 -11.72 2.14
N GLU A 61 5.01 -12.95 2.58
CA GLU A 61 4.29 -13.95 1.77
C GLU A 61 2.89 -13.47 1.37
N ALA A 62 2.15 -12.87 2.32
CA ALA A 62 0.84 -12.28 2.07
C ALA A 62 0.88 -11.10 1.11
N PHE A 63 1.88 -10.22 1.28
CA PHE A 63 2.12 -9.10 0.39
C PHE A 63 2.35 -9.56 -1.05
N GLU A 64 3.22 -10.56 -1.27
CA GLU A 64 3.50 -11.10 -2.60
C GLU A 64 2.27 -11.72 -3.25
N ARG A 65 1.48 -12.51 -2.50
CA ARG A 65 0.20 -13.06 -3.01
C ARG A 65 -0.80 -11.94 -3.37
N GLY A 66 -0.74 -10.82 -2.65
CA GLY A 66 -1.60 -9.66 -2.80
C GLY A 66 -1.13 -8.60 -3.81
N ARG A 67 0.06 -8.75 -4.39
CA ARG A 67 0.82 -7.69 -5.07
C ARG A 67 -0.01 -6.88 -6.06
N ALA A 68 -0.75 -7.55 -6.96
CA ALA A 68 -1.57 -6.89 -7.97
C ALA A 68 -2.72 -6.07 -7.37
N ARG A 69 -3.35 -6.56 -6.29
CA ARG A 69 -4.47 -5.86 -5.63
C ARG A 69 -3.97 -4.69 -4.78
N ILE A 70 -2.78 -4.81 -4.19
CA ILE A 70 -2.11 -3.72 -3.46
C ILE A 70 -1.70 -2.61 -4.44
N GLU A 71 -1.13 -2.97 -5.59
CA GLU A 71 -0.76 -2.01 -6.65
C GLU A 71 -1.99 -1.22 -7.15
N ALA A 72 -3.10 -1.91 -7.43
CA ALA A 72 -4.35 -1.26 -7.82
C ALA A 72 -4.87 -0.30 -6.73
N ALA A 73 -4.80 -0.69 -5.46
CA ALA A 73 -5.18 0.19 -4.34
C ALA A 73 -4.28 1.43 -4.24
N CYS A 74 -2.98 1.30 -4.47
CA CYS A 74 -2.08 2.45 -4.57
C CYS A 74 -2.46 3.35 -5.75
N ALA A 75 -2.75 2.78 -6.93
CA ALA A 75 -3.17 3.54 -8.10
C ALA A 75 -4.42 4.39 -7.81
N ASP A 76 -5.44 3.78 -7.20
CA ASP A 76 -6.69 4.45 -6.83
C ASP A 76 -6.44 5.61 -5.84
N VAL A 77 -5.65 5.39 -4.79
CA VAL A 77 -5.35 6.42 -3.77
C VAL A 77 -4.51 7.58 -4.34
N LEU A 78 -3.55 7.27 -5.21
CA LEU A 78 -2.61 8.25 -5.76
C LEU A 78 -3.18 9.03 -6.97
N ALA A 79 -4.19 8.48 -7.64
CA ALA A 79 -4.93 9.15 -8.70
C ALA A 79 -5.71 10.37 -8.19
N ASP A 80 -6.29 10.29 -6.99
CA ASP A 80 -7.10 11.36 -6.39
C ASP A 80 -6.28 12.56 -5.84
N GLY A 81 -4.99 12.66 -6.19
CA GLY A 81 -4.09 13.70 -5.68
C GLY A 81 -3.59 13.43 -4.26
N GLY A 82 -3.60 12.16 -3.83
CA GLY A 82 -3.06 11.73 -2.55
C GLY A 82 -1.61 12.18 -2.31
N SER A 83 -1.27 12.45 -1.04
CA SER A 83 0.09 12.80 -0.62
C SER A 83 1.04 11.61 -0.74
N ALA A 84 2.34 11.88 -0.71
CA ALA A 84 3.44 10.90 -0.78
C ALA A 84 3.51 9.89 0.39
N ASP A 85 2.48 9.84 1.24
CA ASP A 85 2.43 9.13 2.53
C ASP A 85 1.17 8.25 2.58
N VAL A 86 1.06 7.28 1.66
CA VAL A 86 -0.09 6.38 1.56
C VAL A 86 0.05 5.22 2.54
N VAL A 87 -0.94 5.05 3.42
CA VAL A 87 -1.12 3.82 4.22
C VAL A 87 -2.42 3.13 3.85
N LEU A 88 -2.29 1.89 3.39
CA LEU A 88 -3.42 1.00 3.09
C LEU A 88 -3.83 0.26 4.37
N HIS A 89 -5.06 0.51 4.81
CA HIS A 89 -5.65 -0.12 6.00
C HIS A 89 -6.70 -1.17 5.61
N SER A 90 -7.04 -2.07 6.52
CA SER A 90 -8.06 -3.11 6.32
C SER A 90 -9.38 -2.53 5.78
N GLY A 91 -9.84 -1.41 6.34
CA GLY A 91 -11.04 -0.71 5.88
C GLY A 91 -11.08 -0.36 4.39
N TYR A 92 -9.94 -0.13 3.75
CA TYR A 92 -9.85 0.13 2.30
C TYR A 92 -10.36 -1.06 1.47
N PHE A 93 -10.08 -2.27 1.93
CA PHE A 93 -10.31 -3.50 1.20
C PHE A 93 -11.66 -4.17 1.50
N ARG A 94 -12.48 -3.60 2.39
CA ARG A 94 -13.79 -4.15 2.79
C ARG A 94 -14.92 -3.88 1.79
N ALA A 95 -14.86 -2.76 1.05
CA ALA A 95 -15.91 -2.40 0.09
C ALA A 95 -15.56 -2.85 -1.34
N PRO A 96 -16.52 -3.40 -2.11
CA PRO A 96 -16.33 -3.61 -3.54
C PRO A 96 -16.18 -2.23 -4.20
N GLY A 97 -14.97 -1.90 -4.65
CA GLY A 97 -14.64 -0.63 -5.31
C GLY A 97 -13.89 0.43 -4.47
N GLY A 98 -13.23 0.04 -3.36
CA GLY A 98 -12.09 0.78 -2.79
C GLY A 98 -12.26 2.29 -2.57
N ARG A 99 -13.25 2.72 -1.79
CA ARG A 99 -13.46 4.14 -1.43
C ARG A 99 -13.40 4.41 0.08
N ALA A 100 -12.48 3.77 0.79
CA ALA A 100 -12.13 4.22 2.15
C ALA A 100 -10.91 5.14 2.08
N ARG A 101 -10.90 6.23 2.85
CA ARG A 101 -9.77 7.17 2.85
C ARG A 101 -8.53 6.48 3.41
N ALA A 102 -7.45 6.42 2.63
CA ALA A 102 -6.13 6.04 3.13
C ALA A 102 -5.73 6.99 4.27
N GLY A 103 -5.24 6.44 5.39
CA GLY A 103 -4.75 7.25 6.49
C GLY A 103 -3.41 7.86 6.12
N LEU A 104 -3.20 9.14 6.45
CA LEU A 104 -1.90 9.78 6.28
C LEU A 104 -0.91 9.24 7.33
N PHE A 105 0.23 8.72 6.89
CA PHE A 105 1.35 8.39 7.77
C PHE A 105 2.01 9.68 8.30
N ARG A 106 2.49 9.67 9.54
CA ARG A 106 3.40 10.71 10.06
C ARG A 106 4.71 10.03 10.43
N PRO A 107 5.84 10.36 9.77
CA PRO A 107 7.11 9.80 10.18
C PRO A 107 7.45 10.30 11.60
N GLY A 108 7.69 9.37 12.52
CA GLY A 108 8.18 9.66 13.85
C GLY A 108 9.57 10.29 13.74
N LYS A 109 9.69 11.57 14.11
CA LYS A 109 10.98 12.23 14.34
C LYS A 109 11.65 11.56 15.54
N SER A 110 12.80 10.93 15.32
CA SER A 110 13.82 10.72 16.37
C SER A 110 14.78 11.90 16.38
#